data_AF-A0A4Z2E4M6-F1
#
_entry.id   AF-A0A4Z2E4M6-F1
#
_cell.length_a   1.000
_cell.length_b   1.000
_cell.length_c   1.000
_cell.angle_alpha   90.00
_cell.angle_beta   90.00
_cell.angle_gamma   90.00
#
_symmetry.space_group_name_H-M   'P 1'
#
loop_
_entity.id
_entity.type
_entity.pdbx_description
1 polymer ?
#
loop_
_entity_poly.entity_id
_entity_poly.type
_entity_poly.pdbx_seq_one_letter_code
_entity_poly.pdbx_strand_id
1 'polypeptide(L)'
;MSLTVVLLQKVNERWNALVAPTDKLYTWDPKSTYIKSPPFFDGLTMELQPPKSIHDACVLLNLGDSVTTDHISPAGNIARSSSAARYLTSRG
;
A
#
# COMPACT_ATOMS: atom_id res chain seq x y z
N MET A 1 -29.71 -17.95 15.68
CA MET A 1 -28.89 -16.99 14.90
C MET A 1 -27.38 -17.30 15.01
N SER A 2 -26.98 -18.59 14.99
CA SER A 2 -25.59 -19.01 15.31
C SER A 2 -24.97 -20.02 14.34
N LEU A 3 -25.74 -20.68 13.45
CA LEU A 3 -25.16 -21.63 12.49
C LEU A 3 -24.64 -20.97 11.20
N THR A 4 -25.27 -19.88 10.74
CA THR A 4 -25.00 -19.30 9.41
C THR A 4 -23.64 -18.59 9.31
N VAL A 5 -23.14 -18.00 10.40
CA VAL A 5 -21.85 -17.28 10.41
C VAL A 5 -20.66 -18.25 10.37
N VAL A 6 -20.78 -19.41 11.02
CA VAL A 6 -19.72 -20.44 11.03
C VAL A 6 -19.49 -21.02 9.64
N LEU A 7 -20.53 -21.08 8.80
CA LEU A 7 -20.42 -21.60 7.43
C LEU A 7 -19.61 -20.67 6.53
N LEU A 8 -19.76 -19.34 6.68
CA LEU A 8 -19.05 -18.35 5.85
C LEU A 8 -17.52 -18.45 5.98
N GLN A 9 -17.02 -18.82 7.15
CA GLN A 9 -15.58 -18.98 7.37
C GLN A 9 -15.00 -20.26 6.77
N LYS A 10 -15.84 -21.28 6.49
CA LYS A 10 -15.37 -22.62 6.10
C LYS A 10 -15.79 -23.03 4.68
N VAL A 11 -16.67 -22.27 4.02
CA VAL A 11 -17.23 -22.64 2.71
C VAL A 11 -16.22 -22.52 1.55
N ASN A 12 -15.23 -21.63 1.64
CA ASN A 12 -14.28 -21.40 0.56
C ASN A 12 -13.02 -22.25 0.74
N GLU A 13 -12.97 -23.39 0.04
CA GLU A 13 -11.84 -24.32 0.10
C GLU A 13 -10.50 -23.69 -0.30
N ARG A 14 -10.50 -22.79 -1.30
CA ARG A 14 -9.27 -22.09 -1.73
C ARG A 14 -8.74 -21.17 -0.65
N TRP A 15 -9.63 -20.47 0.05
CA TRP A 15 -9.27 -19.61 1.19
C TRP A 15 -8.70 -20.44 2.33
N ASN A 16 -9.36 -21.55 2.68
CA ASN A 16 -8.94 -22.42 3.78
C ASN A 16 -7.62 -23.15 3.52
N ALA A 17 -7.27 -23.36 2.24
CA ALA A 17 -6.03 -24.02 1.82
C ALA A 17 -4.82 -23.07 1.78
N LEU A 18 -5.00 -21.76 1.98
CA LEU A 18 -3.89 -20.81 2.01
C LEU A 18 -2.98 -21.11 3.21
N VAL A 19 -1.71 -21.37 2.93
CA VAL A 19 -0.68 -21.49 3.95
C VAL A 19 -0.23 -20.09 4.36
N ALA A 20 -0.41 -19.75 5.63
CA ALA A 20 0.07 -18.49 6.21
C ALA A 20 1.16 -18.77 7.27
N PRO A 21 2.22 -17.95 7.34
CA PRO A 21 3.23 -18.07 8.39
C PRO A 21 2.62 -17.80 9.77
N THR A 22 3.20 -18.42 10.81
CA THR A 22 2.78 -18.24 12.22
C THR A 22 3.60 -17.17 12.95
N ASP A 23 4.50 -16.50 12.24
CA ASP A 23 5.38 -15.47 12.81
C ASP A 23 4.59 -14.27 13.32
N LYS A 24 5.04 -13.68 14.44
CA LYS A 24 4.44 -12.45 14.98
C LYS A 24 4.86 -11.19 14.21
N LEU A 25 6.04 -11.24 13.58
CA LEU A 25 6.57 -10.19 12.72
C LEU A 25 6.52 -10.70 11.28
N TYR A 26 6.03 -9.87 10.37
CA TYR A 26 5.92 -10.23 8.96
C TYR A 26 7.30 -10.34 8.30
N THR A 27 7.57 -11.48 7.67
CA THR A 27 8.80 -11.69 6.89
C THR A 27 8.67 -11.03 5.52
N TRP A 28 9.27 -9.85 5.37
CA TRP A 28 9.25 -9.10 4.12
C TRP A 28 10.04 -9.81 3.00
N ASP A 29 9.37 -10.10 1.88
CA ASP A 29 10.05 -10.61 0.68
C ASP A 29 10.51 -9.44 -0.21
N PRO A 30 11.82 -9.25 -0.43
CA PRO A 30 12.35 -8.18 -1.27
C PRO A 30 12.01 -8.32 -2.76
N LYS A 31 11.55 -9.50 -3.21
CA LYS A 31 11.07 -9.74 -4.58
C LYS A 31 9.58 -9.46 -4.75
N SER A 32 8.84 -9.32 -3.65
CA SER A 32 7.40 -9.06 -3.69
C SER A 32 7.10 -7.70 -4.33
N THR A 33 6.14 -7.70 -5.25
CA THR A 33 5.56 -6.49 -5.85
C THR A 33 4.22 -6.11 -5.22
N TYR A 34 3.66 -6.96 -4.35
CA TYR A 34 2.36 -6.77 -3.71
C TYR A 34 2.45 -6.27 -2.27
N ILE A 35 3.38 -6.82 -1.48
CA ILE A 35 3.52 -6.51 -0.06
C ILE A 35 4.96 -6.06 0.17
N LYS A 36 5.13 -4.82 0.62
CA LYS A 36 6.43 -4.19 0.84
C LYS A 36 6.42 -3.45 2.18
N SER A 37 7.54 -3.47 2.90
CA SER A 37 7.71 -2.64 4.10
C SER A 37 7.66 -1.17 3.69
N PRO A 38 6.69 -0.38 4.18
CA PRO A 38 6.61 1.04 3.84
C PRO A 38 7.65 1.83 4.64
N PRO A 39 8.21 2.91 4.07
CA PRO A 39 9.30 3.68 4.70
C PRO A 39 8.82 4.68 5.77
N PHE A 40 7.57 4.58 6.25
CA PHE A 40 6.95 5.60 7.11
C PHE A 40 7.66 5.78 8.46
N PHE A 41 8.33 4.73 8.94
CA PHE A 41 9.02 4.73 10.22
C PHE A 41 10.55 4.81 10.07
N ASP A 42 11.04 4.98 8.84
CA ASP A 42 12.47 5.14 8.60
C ASP A 42 12.94 6.45 9.25
N GLY A 43 13.90 6.36 10.16
CA GLY A 43 14.39 7.51 10.92
C GLY A 43 13.47 8.00 12.05
N LEU A 44 12.42 7.24 12.42
CA LEU A 44 11.58 7.59 13.57
C LEU A 44 12.41 7.56 14.86
N THR A 45 12.31 8.64 15.63
CA THR A 45 12.94 8.78 16.96
C THR A 45 11.90 8.71 18.07
N MET A 46 12.31 8.26 19.26
CA MET A 46 11.42 8.25 20.45
C MET A 46 11.07 9.66 20.92
N GLU A 47 12.02 10.59 20.80
CA GLU A 47 11.82 11.99 21.13
C GLU A 47 11.23 12.75 19.93
N LEU A 48 10.25 13.60 20.21
CA LEU A 48 9.65 14.47 19.21
C LEU A 48 10.64 15.59 18.84
N GLN A 49 10.85 15.76 17.54
CA GLN A 49 11.60 16.89 17.00
C GLN A 49 10.67 18.07 16.76
N PRO A 50 11.12 19.32 16.97
CA PRO A 50 10.32 20.49 16.64
C PRO A 50 10.00 20.53 15.13
N PRO A 51 8.82 21.02 14.73
CA PRO A 51 8.50 21.22 13.32
C PRO A 51 9.54 22.12 12.64
N LYS A 52 9.93 21.76 11.41
CA LYS A 52 10.87 22.53 10.60
C LYS A 52 10.11 23.41 9.62
N SER A 53 10.61 24.62 9.40
CA SER A 53 10.11 25.50 8.35
C SER A 53 10.48 24.93 6.98
N ILE A 54 9.58 25.11 6.00
CA ILE A 54 9.82 24.78 4.60
C ILE A 54 10.33 26.05 3.91
N HIS A 55 11.55 26.00 3.36
CA HIS A 55 12.17 27.11 2.63
C HIS A 55 12.38 26.70 1.17
N ASP A 56 12.24 27.67 0.25
CA ASP A 56 12.54 27.52 -1.18
C ASP A 56 11.85 26.33 -1.88
N ALA A 57 10.66 25.93 -1.40
CA ALA A 57 9.88 24.87 -2.02
C ALA A 57 9.29 25.30 -3.36
N CYS A 58 9.29 24.38 -4.32
CA CYS A 58 8.62 24.55 -5.60
C CYS A 58 7.22 23.95 -5.58
N VAL A 59 6.28 24.58 -6.29
CA VAL A 59 4.94 24.03 -6.52
C VAL A 59 5.06 22.80 -7.42
N LEU A 60 4.71 21.62 -6.90
CA LEU A 60 4.72 20.37 -7.67
C LEU A 60 3.55 20.30 -8.66
N LEU A 61 2.36 20.78 -8.24
CA LEU A 61 1.14 20.80 -9.03
C LEU A 61 0.36 22.08 -8.72
N ASN A 62 -0.16 22.75 -9.76
CA ASN A 62 -1.12 23.84 -9.64
C ASN A 62 -2.46 23.35 -10.18
N LEU A 63 -3.45 23.18 -9.31
CA LEU A 63 -4.71 22.49 -9.61
C LEU A 63 -5.91 23.45 -9.49
N GLY A 64 -6.97 23.18 -10.25
CA GLY A 64 -8.24 23.90 -10.16
C GLY A 64 -9.24 23.23 -9.21
N ASP A 65 -10.53 23.53 -9.42
CA ASP A 65 -11.61 22.98 -8.60
C ASP A 65 -11.94 21.52 -8.94
N SER A 66 -12.68 20.86 -8.03
CA SER A 66 -13.21 19.50 -8.21
C SER A 66 -12.17 18.38 -8.36
N VAL A 67 -10.99 18.56 -7.78
CA VAL A 67 -10.00 17.48 -7.66
C VAL A 67 -10.51 16.44 -6.66
N THR A 68 -10.91 15.29 -7.18
CA THR A 68 -11.35 14.13 -6.38
C THR A 68 -10.17 13.27 -5.91
N THR A 69 -10.42 12.38 -4.94
CA THR A 69 -9.43 11.40 -4.46
C THR A 69 -8.98 10.43 -5.55
N ASP A 70 -9.80 10.16 -6.57
CA ASP A 70 -9.40 9.29 -7.69
C ASP A 70 -8.37 9.97 -8.61
N HIS A 71 -8.38 11.31 -8.69
CA HIS A 71 -7.30 12.05 -9.36
C HIS A 71 -5.98 11.98 -8.58
N ILE A 72 -6.05 11.96 -7.24
CA ILE A 72 -4.88 11.91 -6.36
C ILE A 72 -4.34 10.48 -6.24
N SER A 73 -5.23 9.49 -6.22
CA SER A 73 -4.94 8.08 -5.96
C SER A 73 -5.88 7.20 -6.80
N PRO A 74 -5.56 6.94 -8.07
CA PRO A 74 -6.42 6.17 -8.97
C PRO A 74 -6.51 4.70 -8.53
N ALA A 75 -7.72 4.14 -8.53
CA ALA A 75 -7.98 2.74 -8.10
C ALA A 75 -8.19 1.75 -9.27
N GLY A 76 -7.96 2.18 -10.51
CA GLY A 76 -8.24 1.42 -11.73
C GLY A 76 -7.01 0.81 -12.41
N ASN A 77 -7.10 0.68 -13.73
CA ASN A 77 -6.04 0.09 -14.56
C ASN A 77 -4.74 0.91 -14.50
N ILE A 78 -3.60 0.22 -14.42
CA ILE A 78 -2.29 0.84 -14.53
C ILE A 78 -2.01 1.14 -16.01
N ALA A 79 -1.95 2.42 -16.38
CA ALA A 79 -1.68 2.85 -17.75
C ALA A 79 -0.27 2.42 -18.20
N ARG A 80 -0.14 1.89 -19.42
CA ARG A 80 1.13 1.32 -19.94
C ARG A 80 2.30 2.31 -19.99
N SER A 81 2.02 3.60 -20.16
CA SER A 81 3.02 4.68 -20.20
C SER A 81 3.39 5.25 -18.81
N SER A 82 2.76 4.77 -17.74
CA SER A 82 2.94 5.29 -16.38
C SER A 82 4.28 4.88 -15.75
N SER A 83 4.69 5.61 -14.70
CA SER A 83 5.83 5.24 -13.85
C SER A 83 5.62 3.88 -13.17
N ALA A 84 4.40 3.57 -12.72
CA ALA A 84 4.06 2.28 -12.12
C ALA A 84 4.23 1.11 -13.11
N ALA A 85 3.78 1.27 -14.37
CA ALA A 85 3.98 0.25 -15.40
C ALA A 85 5.47 0.00 -15.69
N ARG A 86 6.28 1.07 -15.78
CA ARG A 86 7.73 0.93 -15.95
C ARG A 86 8.37 0.18 -14.78
N TYR A 87 7.99 0.52 -13.53
CA TYR A 87 8.44 -0.18 -12.33
C TYR A 87 8.11 -1.67 -12.38
N LEU A 88 6.85 -2.03 -12.64
CA LEU A 88 6.43 -3.43 -12.70
C LEU A 88 7.13 -4.18 -13.84
N THR A 89 7.22 -3.59 -15.03
CA THR A 89 7.93 -4.20 -16.18
C THR A 89 9.40 -4.50 -15.86
N SER A 90 10.07 -3.63 -15.11
CA SER A 90 11.46 -3.86 -14.68
C SER A 90 11.62 -5.01 -13.67
N ARG A 91 10.51 -5.53 -13.12
CA ARG A 91 10.46 -6.60 -12.13
C ARG A 91 9.96 -7.93 -12.69
N GLY A 92 9.72 -8.01 -14.01
CA GLY A 92 9.21 -9.20 -14.72
C GLY A 92 7.71 -9.19 -14.92
#